data_AF-A0A0F8WZL2-F1
#
_entry.id   AF-A0A0F8WZL2-F1
#
_cell.length_a   1.000
_cell.length_b   1.000
_cell.length_c   1.000
_cell.angle_alpha   90.00
_cell.angle_beta   90.00
_cell.angle_gamma   90.00
#
_symmetry.space_group_name_H-M   'P 1'
#
loop_
_entity.id
_entity.type
_entity.pdbx_description
1 polymer ?
#
loop_
_entity_poly.entity_id
_entity_poly.type
_entity_poly.pdbx_seq_one_letter_code
_entity_poly.pdbx_strand_id
1 'polypeptide(L)'
;VDVVVKYSTDGTDVDAIQLEASMEVLQDDDDQDAGGQDFGTATDITDTPATATANYSNVTAAVTISHANCGSPAAGDDGRFKLTRDWDHASNTDDVQVSEVVITET
;
A
#
# COMPACT_ATOMS: atom_id res chain seq x y z
N VAL A 1 8.42 -9.58 2.99
CA VAL A 1 7.48 -9.24 1.90
C VAL A 1 7.80 -7.82 1.44
N ASP A 2 8.00 -7.62 0.15
CA ASP A 2 8.19 -6.31 -0.45
C ASP A 2 6.94 -5.90 -1.23
N VAL A 3 6.54 -4.64 -1.09
CA VAL A 3 5.37 -4.05 -1.75
C VAL A 3 5.82 -2.90 -2.62
N VAL A 4 5.41 -2.93 -3.88
CA VAL A 4 5.65 -1.87 -4.86
C VAL A 4 4.30 -1.38 -5.38
N VAL A 5 4.05 -0.09 -5.32
CA VAL A 5 2.79 0.51 -5.80
C VAL A 5 3.08 1.41 -6.99
N LYS A 6 2.35 1.21 -8.08
CA LYS A 6 2.31 2.14 -9.21
C LYS A 6 0.99 2.87 -9.24
N TYR A 7 1.07 4.18 -9.32
CA TYR A 7 -0.10 5.03 -9.33
C TYR A 7 0.08 6.22 -10.29
N SER A 8 -1.02 6.92 -10.52
CA SER A 8 -1.07 8.24 -11.15
C SER A 8 -1.90 9.19 -10.28
N THR A 9 -1.68 10.48 -10.43
CA THR A 9 -2.53 11.52 -9.82
C THR A 9 -3.25 12.34 -10.87
N ASP A 10 -4.49 12.70 -10.57
CA ASP A 10 -5.29 13.62 -11.37
C ASP A 10 -5.12 15.05 -10.85
N GLY A 11 -3.96 15.66 -11.14
CA GLY A 11 -3.71 17.06 -10.84
C GLY A 11 -2.29 17.52 -11.13
N THR A 12 -1.99 18.74 -10.67
CA THR A 12 -0.69 19.41 -10.88
C THR A 12 0.10 19.54 -9.58
N ASP A 13 -0.40 19.00 -8.48
CA ASP A 13 0.24 19.08 -7.18
C ASP A 13 1.47 18.16 -7.17
N VAL A 14 2.64 18.78 -6.99
CA VAL A 14 3.93 18.09 -6.88
C VAL A 14 4.26 17.69 -5.45
N ASP A 15 3.35 17.95 -4.53
CA ASP A 15 3.51 17.58 -3.14
C ASP A 15 3.56 16.06 -2.97
N ALA A 16 4.18 15.64 -1.87
CA ALA A 16 4.36 14.22 -1.57
C ALA A 16 3.01 13.51 -1.43
N ILE A 17 2.94 12.33 -2.03
CA ILE A 17 1.84 11.40 -1.90
C ILE A 17 2.25 10.38 -0.86
N GLN A 18 1.34 10.14 0.07
CA GLN A 18 1.52 9.17 1.13
C GLN A 18 0.39 8.15 1.08
N LEU A 19 0.79 6.89 0.99
CA LEU A 19 -0.06 5.73 1.12
C LEU A 19 0.43 4.91 2.31
N GLU A 20 -0.47 4.16 2.91
CA GLU A 20 -0.15 3.21 3.97
C GLU A 20 -0.48 1.81 3.50
N ALA A 21 0.46 0.90 3.68
CA ALA A 21 0.30 -0.52 3.35
C ALA A 21 0.34 -1.38 4.61
N SER A 22 -0.60 -2.31 4.73
CA SER A 22 -0.66 -3.30 5.81
C SER A 22 -1.12 -4.65 5.28
N MET A 23 -0.71 -5.73 5.91
CA MET A 23 -1.06 -7.09 5.52
C MET A 23 -1.46 -7.92 6.73
N GLU A 24 -2.33 -8.90 6.50
CA GLU A 24 -2.81 -9.88 7.47
C GLU A 24 -2.66 -11.26 6.83
N VAL A 25 -2.12 -12.23 7.58
CA VAL A 25 -2.13 -13.64 7.21
C VAL A 25 -3.36 -14.28 7.82
N LEU A 26 -4.14 -14.96 6.98
CA LEU A 26 -5.34 -15.67 7.41
C LEU A 26 -4.93 -17.06 7.89
N GLN A 27 -5.20 -17.38 9.16
CA GLN A 27 -4.76 -18.63 9.77
C GLN A 27 -5.76 -19.79 9.59
N ASP A 28 -6.98 -19.53 9.09
CA ASP A 28 -7.96 -20.55 8.67
C ASP A 28 -9.08 -19.93 7.81
N ASP A 29 -9.78 -20.74 7.01
CA ASP A 29 -10.88 -20.31 6.09
C ASP A 29 -12.06 -19.62 6.82
N ASP A 30 -12.23 -19.88 8.12
CA ASP A 30 -13.33 -19.35 8.96
C ASP A 30 -13.10 -17.91 9.46
N ASP A 31 -11.88 -17.36 9.35
CA ASP A 31 -11.58 -15.97 9.72
C ASP A 31 -12.03 -14.95 8.66
N GLN A 32 -12.69 -15.41 7.58
CA GLN A 32 -13.13 -14.50 6.54
C GLN A 32 -14.31 -13.60 6.94
N ASP A 33 -15.11 -13.98 7.95
CA ASP A 33 -16.43 -13.37 8.24
C ASP A 33 -16.55 -12.75 9.65
N ALA A 34 -15.51 -12.83 10.48
CA ALA A 34 -15.48 -12.14 11.78
C ALA A 34 -15.07 -10.68 11.54
N GLY A 35 -16.00 -9.73 11.72
CA GLY A 35 -15.88 -8.30 11.37
C GLY A 35 -14.79 -7.45 12.05
N GLY A 36 -13.68 -8.05 12.51
CA GLY A 36 -12.44 -7.36 12.84
C GLY A 36 -11.39 -7.65 11.78
N GLN A 37 -10.98 -6.64 11.01
CA GLN A 37 -9.82 -6.76 10.11
C GLN A 37 -8.58 -6.44 10.93
N ASP A 38 -7.87 -7.45 11.45
CA ASP A 38 -6.65 -7.27 12.24
C ASP A 38 -5.43 -7.17 11.31
N PHE A 39 -5.46 -6.14 10.45
CA PHE A 39 -4.26 -5.76 9.70
C PHE A 39 -3.15 -5.37 10.68
N GLY A 40 -1.94 -5.89 10.45
CA GLY A 40 -0.79 -5.49 11.25
C GLY A 40 -0.42 -4.01 11.04
N THR A 41 0.62 -3.56 11.75
CA THR A 41 1.03 -2.16 11.73
C THR A 41 1.26 -1.66 10.30
N ALA A 42 0.53 -0.60 9.93
CA ALA A 42 0.68 0.06 8.65
C ALA A 42 2.11 0.59 8.46
N THR A 43 2.59 0.53 7.23
CA THR A 43 3.89 1.06 6.84
C THR A 43 3.71 2.11 5.75
N ASP A 44 4.37 3.25 5.93
CA ASP A 44 4.29 4.37 5.00
C ASP A 44 4.98 4.08 3.67
N ILE A 45 4.32 4.49 2.60
CA ILE A 45 4.80 4.57 1.24
C ILE A 45 4.73 6.04 0.85
N THR A 46 5.87 6.72 0.86
CA THR A 46 5.97 8.11 0.45
C THR A 46 6.66 8.21 -0.90
N ASP A 47 6.08 9.00 -1.79
CA ASP A 47 6.70 9.35 -3.07
C ASP A 47 6.43 10.82 -3.39
N THR A 48 7.34 11.46 -4.10
CA THR A 48 7.20 12.87 -4.51
C THR A 48 7.22 12.95 -6.03
N PRO A 49 6.09 13.28 -6.68
CA PRO A 49 6.02 13.37 -8.13
C PRO A 49 7.05 14.35 -8.69
N ALA A 50 7.84 13.90 -9.67
CA ALA A 50 8.95 14.70 -10.19
C ALA A 50 8.50 15.96 -10.96
N THR A 51 7.26 16.04 -11.47
CA THR A 51 6.75 17.22 -12.20
C THR A 51 5.22 17.35 -12.13
N ALA A 52 4.72 18.59 -12.20
CA ALA A 52 3.31 19.00 -12.13
C ALA A 52 2.45 18.63 -13.37
N THR A 53 2.91 17.73 -14.24
CA THR A 53 2.18 17.41 -15.47
C THR A 53 1.28 16.21 -15.24
N ALA A 54 -0.03 16.44 -15.23
CA ALA A 54 -1.06 15.40 -15.18
C ALA A 54 -0.76 14.30 -16.22
N ASN A 55 -0.86 13.02 -15.81
CA ASN A 55 -0.70 11.78 -16.62
C ASN A 55 0.58 10.94 -16.43
N TYR A 56 1.31 11.01 -15.32
CA TYR A 56 2.39 10.02 -15.12
C TYR A 56 1.89 8.73 -14.47
N SER A 57 1.61 7.72 -15.30
CA SER A 57 1.59 6.31 -14.90
C SER A 57 3.02 5.76 -14.78
N ASN A 58 3.82 6.27 -13.83
CA ASN A 58 5.11 5.61 -13.50
C ASN A 58 5.72 6.06 -12.17
N VAL A 59 4.89 6.47 -11.20
CA VAL A 59 5.40 6.85 -9.89
C VAL A 59 5.45 5.57 -9.04
N THR A 60 6.65 5.19 -8.59
CA THR A 60 6.93 3.87 -8.00
C THR A 60 7.64 4.07 -6.67
N ALA A 61 6.88 3.95 -5.58
CA ALA A 61 7.44 3.80 -4.24
C ALA A 61 7.34 2.35 -3.78
N ALA A 62 8.35 1.93 -3.04
CA ALA A 62 8.49 0.58 -2.53
C ALA A 62 8.69 0.62 -1.01
N VAL A 63 8.06 -0.33 -0.33
CA VAL A 63 8.23 -0.53 1.10
C VAL A 63 8.38 -2.01 1.41
N THR A 64 9.19 -2.32 2.41
CA THR A 64 9.31 -3.68 2.94
C THR A 64 8.34 -3.86 4.09
N ILE A 65 7.36 -4.74 3.91
CA ILE A 65 6.50 -5.24 5.00
C ILE A 65 7.21 -6.43 5.64
N SER A 66 7.65 -6.23 6.88
CA SER A 66 8.34 -7.28 7.63
C SER A 66 7.38 -8.37 8.11
N HIS A 67 7.89 -9.56 8.39
CA HIS A 67 7.12 -10.67 8.96
C HIS A 67 6.44 -10.36 10.30
N ALA A 68 6.92 -9.34 11.03
CA ALA A 68 6.26 -8.87 12.24
C ALA A 68 4.95 -8.11 11.93
N ASN A 69 4.89 -7.42 10.79
CA ASN A 69 3.73 -6.64 10.37
C ASN A 69 2.69 -7.50 9.63
N CYS A 70 3.06 -8.68 9.12
CA CYS A 70 2.15 -9.55 8.38
C CYS A 70 1.95 -10.94 9.01
N GLY A 71 2.46 -11.19 10.22
CA GLY A 71 2.25 -12.50 10.87
C GLY A 71 2.92 -13.64 10.13
N SER A 72 4.25 -13.58 9.93
CA SER A 72 5.10 -14.67 9.42
C SER A 72 4.46 -15.62 8.39
N PRO A 73 4.02 -15.11 7.22
CA PRO A 73 3.46 -15.95 6.17
C PRO A 73 4.45 -17.01 5.71
N ALA A 74 3.94 -18.20 5.43
CA ALA A 74 4.62 -19.27 4.72
C ALA A 74 4.05 -19.43 3.31
N ALA A 75 4.84 -20.03 2.42
CA ALA A 75 4.39 -20.36 1.07
C ALA A 75 3.14 -21.25 1.11
N GLY A 76 2.03 -20.75 0.56
CA GLY A 76 0.73 -21.42 0.55
C GLY A 76 -0.29 -20.83 1.52
N ASP A 77 0.10 -19.87 2.35
CA ASP A 77 -0.82 -19.15 3.22
C ASP A 77 -1.68 -18.16 2.42
N ASP A 78 -2.93 -18.01 2.85
CA ASP A 78 -3.81 -16.95 2.37
C ASP A 78 -3.61 -15.67 3.18
N GLY A 79 -3.81 -14.52 2.54
CA GLY A 79 -3.62 -13.23 3.18
C GLY A 79 -4.49 -12.14 2.60
N ARG A 80 -4.69 -11.09 3.41
CA ARG A 80 -5.36 -9.86 3.00
C ARG A 80 -4.36 -8.73 2.97
N PHE A 81 -4.48 -7.89 1.95
CA PHE A 81 -3.69 -6.68 1.80
C PHE A 81 -4.61 -5.47 1.83
N LYS A 82 -4.18 -4.44 2.57
CA LYS A 82 -4.85 -3.15 2.63
C LYS A 82 -3.87 -2.05 2.25
N LEU A 83 -4.34 -1.21 1.32
CA LEU A 83 -3.69 0.01 0.92
C LEU A 83 -4.67 1.15 1.19
N THR A 84 -4.26 2.12 1.99
CA THR A 84 -5.05 3.31 2.28
C THR A 84 -4.28 4.55 1.91
N ARG A 85 -5.01 5.62 1.56
CA ARG A 85 -4.43 6.95 1.57
C ARG A 85 -4.39 7.42 3.02
N ASP A 86 -3.22 7.77 3.53
CA ASP A 86 -3.13 8.37 4.85
C ASP A 86 -3.37 9.88 4.72
N TRP A 87 -4.45 10.35 5.33
CA TRP A 87 -4.86 11.75 5.26
C TRP A 87 -4.20 12.61 6.34
N ASP A 88 -3.65 12.02 7.41
CA ASP A 88 -3.01 12.81 8.48
C ASP A 88 -1.69 13.44 8.04
N HIS A 89 -1.09 12.94 6.95
CA HIS A 89 0.22 13.38 6.46
C HIS A 89 0.29 13.66 4.94
N ALA A 90 -0.75 13.37 4.15
CA ALA A 90 -0.75 13.67 2.72
C ALA A 90 -0.88 15.18 2.48
N SER A 91 0.22 15.83 2.05
CA SER A 91 0.19 17.20 1.55
C SER A 91 -0.42 17.27 0.15
N ASN A 92 -0.28 16.21 -0.65
CA ASN A 92 -0.92 16.11 -1.96
C ASN A 92 -2.43 15.90 -1.82
N THR A 93 -3.21 16.80 -2.42
CA THR A 93 -4.69 16.76 -2.37
C THR A 93 -5.37 16.19 -3.62
N ASP A 94 -4.60 15.84 -4.65
CA ASP A 94 -5.10 15.33 -5.93
C ASP A 94 -5.64 13.90 -5.80
N ASP A 95 -6.54 13.47 -6.67
CA ASP A 95 -7.02 12.08 -6.65
C ASP A 95 -5.89 11.11 -7.03
N VAL A 96 -5.68 10.06 -6.22
CA VAL A 96 -4.70 9.00 -6.50
C VAL A 96 -5.40 7.83 -7.19
N GLN A 97 -4.92 7.48 -8.37
CA GLN A 97 -5.35 6.32 -9.14
C GLN A 97 -4.28 5.23 -9.07
N VAL A 98 -4.54 4.19 -8.27
CA VAL A 98 -3.64 3.03 -8.17
C VAL A 98 -3.86 2.14 -9.39
N SER A 99 -2.78 1.90 -10.13
CA SER A 99 -2.79 1.11 -11.38
C SER A 99 -2.26 -0.31 -11.17
N GLU A 100 -1.32 -0.50 -10.24
CA GLU A 100 -0.70 -1.79 -9.96
C GLU A 100 -0.18 -1.81 -8.52
N VAL A 101 -0.36 -2.94 -7.85
CA VAL A 101 0.33 -3.27 -6.60
C VAL A 101 1.02 -4.61 -6.81
N VAL A 102 2.35 -4.63 -6.67
CA VAL A 102 3.17 -5.84 -6.75
C VAL A 102 3.61 -6.21 -5.34
N ILE A 103 3.28 -7.44 -4.94
CA ILE A 103 3.67 -8.01 -3.65
C ILE A 103 4.62 -9.17 -3.95
N THR A 104 5.82 -9.12 -3.40
CA THR A 104 6.84 -10.17 -3.55
C THR A 104 7.26 -10.71 -2.20
N GLU A 105 7.22 -12.03 -2.06
CA GLU A 105 7.86 -12.73 -0.94
C GLU A 105 9.36 -12.88 -1.26
N THR A 106 10.23 -12.53 -0.31
CA THR A 106 11.69 -12.56 -0.44
C THR A 106 12.31 -13.61 0.46
#